data_AF-A0AAP7ZHQ6-F1
#
_entry.id   AF-A0AAP7ZHQ6-F1
#
_cell.length_a   1.000
_cell.length_b   1.000
_cell.length_c   1.000
_cell.angle_alpha   90.00
_cell.angle_beta   90.00
_cell.angle_gamma   90.00
#
_symmetry.space_group_name_H-M   'P 1'
#
loop_
_entity.id
_entity.type
_entity.pdbx_description
1 polymer ?
#
loop_
_entity_poly.entity_id
_entity_poly.type
_entity_poly.pdbx_seq_one_letter_code
_entity_poly.pdbx_strand_id
1 'polypeptide(L)'
;MSWLALHGIAKVCPAFPDEGERLAKLDQVVLSTGQNSVKQFVNALESDPKRKASLDKDVRLIVQTAGGCDTDALREWQADGWRVIDTNTQLLAAHGGSIVVNWPTPALLEPIHVSVERRGHDAQGREYLMLSLRNPSKDAIGVALSGKALHAGLCPDPTSMELPITQQSNRAAKVARLASGESLQAKLIQRRLL
;
A
#
# COMPACT_ATOMS: atom_id res chain seq x y z
N MET A 1 -3.61 13.49 5.48
CA MET A 1 -4.24 13.09 6.77
C MET A 1 -3.69 11.77 7.31
N SER A 2 -3.68 10.67 6.54
CA SER A 2 -3.22 9.36 7.04
C SER A 2 -1.78 9.35 7.56
N TRP A 3 -0.84 10.04 6.90
CA TRP A 3 0.55 10.14 7.38
C TRP A 3 0.65 10.80 8.77
N LEU A 4 -0.05 11.92 9.00
CA LEU A 4 -0.04 12.63 10.27
C LEU A 4 -0.54 11.76 11.43
N ALA A 5 -1.57 10.96 11.18
CA ALA A 5 -2.11 10.04 12.16
C ALA A 5 -1.14 8.88 12.45
N LEU A 6 -0.53 8.25 11.44
CA LEU A 6 0.49 7.22 11.64
C LEU A 6 1.72 7.76 12.39
N HIS A 7 2.20 8.94 12.01
CA HIS A 7 3.30 9.62 12.69
C HIS A 7 2.95 9.95 14.15
N GLY A 8 1.73 10.41 14.40
CA GLY A 8 1.23 10.63 15.77
C GLY A 8 1.15 9.33 16.58
N ILE A 9 0.70 8.23 15.98
CA ILE A 9 0.67 6.92 16.63
C ILE A 9 2.09 6.45 16.98
N ALA A 10 3.07 6.64 16.10
CA ALA A 10 4.47 6.30 16.38
C ALA A 10 5.05 7.06 17.59
N LYS A 11 4.53 8.24 17.92
CA LYS A 11 4.93 8.99 19.13
C LYS A 11 4.35 8.40 20.42
N VAL A 12 3.25 7.65 20.35
CA VAL A 12 2.56 7.10 21.54
C VAL A 12 2.65 5.58 21.66
N CYS A 13 3.01 4.87 20.58
CA CYS A 13 3.17 3.43 20.52
C CYS A 13 4.63 3.06 20.21
N PRO A 14 5.41 2.55 21.18
CA PRO A 14 6.85 2.32 21.02
C PRO A 14 7.26 1.35 19.90
N ALA A 15 6.39 0.38 19.59
CA ALA A 15 6.63 -0.60 18.53
C ALA A 15 6.17 -0.13 17.14
N PHE A 16 5.57 1.06 17.04
CA PHE A 16 5.22 1.63 15.74
C PHE A 16 6.48 2.13 15.03
N PRO A 17 6.66 1.80 13.75
CA PRO A 17 7.80 2.27 12.97
C PRO A 17 7.71 3.78 12.72
N ASP A 18 8.87 4.39 12.53
CA ASP A 18 8.97 5.78 12.10
C ASP A 18 8.47 5.95 10.65
N GLU A 19 7.79 7.05 10.40
CA GLU A 19 7.17 7.39 9.12
C GLU A 19 7.97 8.43 8.32
N GLY A 20 9.17 8.78 8.79
CA GLY A 20 10.05 9.78 8.18
C GLY A 20 10.42 9.47 6.73
N GLU A 21 10.70 8.22 6.39
CA GLU A 21 11.03 7.81 5.02
C GLU A 21 9.86 8.03 4.06
N ARG A 22 8.62 7.69 4.48
CA ARG A 22 7.41 7.91 3.68
C ARG A 22 7.13 9.40 3.50
N LEU A 23 7.39 10.23 4.52
CA LEU A 23 7.29 11.69 4.39
C LEU A 23 8.29 12.21 3.36
N ALA A 24 9.54 11.73 3.41
CA ALA A 24 10.57 12.16 2.47
C ALA A 24 10.21 11.80 1.02
N LYS A 25 9.72 10.58 0.78
CA LYS A 25 9.29 10.14 -0.55
C LYS A 25 8.09 10.95 -1.08
N LEU A 26 7.09 11.18 -0.22
CA LEU A 26 5.93 12.00 -0.58
C LEU A 26 6.32 13.45 -0.89
N ASP A 27 7.17 14.06 -0.06
CA ASP A 27 7.66 15.42 -0.25
C ASP A 27 8.48 15.55 -1.54
N GLN A 28 9.34 14.57 -1.85
CA GLN A 28 10.10 14.53 -3.10
C GLN A 28 9.18 14.49 -4.33
N VAL A 29 8.15 13.64 -4.31
CA VAL A 29 7.17 13.53 -5.40
C VAL A 29 6.42 14.83 -5.61
N VAL A 30 5.89 15.41 -4.54
CA VAL A 30 5.08 16.64 -4.58
C VAL A 30 5.91 17.84 -5.05
N LEU A 31 7.17 17.95 -4.61
CA LEU A 31 8.08 18.99 -5.11
C LEU A 31 8.41 18.80 -6.59
N SER A 32 8.62 17.56 -7.05
CA SER A 32 8.88 17.25 -8.46
C SER A 32 7.70 17.55 -9.39
N THR A 33 6.49 17.73 -8.83
CA THR A 33 5.27 18.07 -9.58
C THR A 33 4.87 19.53 -9.46
N GLY A 34 5.76 20.37 -8.89
CA GLY A 34 5.54 21.81 -8.76
C GLY A 34 4.55 22.19 -7.66
N GLN A 35 4.25 21.27 -6.74
CA GLN A 35 3.37 21.51 -5.59
C GLN A 35 4.17 21.91 -4.33
N ASN A 36 3.46 22.38 -3.30
CA ASN A 36 4.06 22.84 -2.04
C ASN A 36 4.61 21.68 -1.21
N SER A 37 5.72 21.90 -0.50
CA SER A 37 6.35 20.89 0.36
C SER A 37 5.38 20.35 1.43
N VAL A 38 5.28 19.02 1.48
CA VAL A 38 4.50 18.32 2.51
C VAL A 38 5.19 18.44 3.87
N LYS A 39 6.53 18.48 3.92
CA LYS A 39 7.27 18.73 5.17
C LYS A 39 6.93 20.12 5.73
N GLN A 40 6.88 21.15 4.89
CA GLN A 40 6.48 22.49 5.34
C GLN A 40 5.03 22.51 5.87
N PHE A 41 4.12 21.81 5.19
CA PHE A 41 2.73 21.68 5.66
C PHE A 41 2.66 20.99 7.03
N VAL A 42 3.40 19.89 7.22
CA VAL A 42 3.47 19.19 8.52
C VAL A 42 4.03 20.11 9.59
N ASN A 43 5.15 20.80 9.33
CA ASN A 43 5.75 21.73 10.28
C ASN A 43 4.79 22.86 10.67
N ALA A 44 4.05 23.41 9.71
CA ALA A 44 3.04 24.43 9.97
C ALA A 44 1.90 23.89 10.86
N LEU A 45 1.46 22.65 10.63
CA LEU A 45 0.42 22.02 11.44
C LEU A 45 0.89 21.74 12.87
N GLU A 46 2.12 21.27 13.05
CA GLU A 46 2.70 21.03 14.37
C GLU A 46 2.98 22.32 15.14
N SER A 47 3.22 23.43 14.44
CA SER A 47 3.40 24.75 15.04
C SER A 47 2.11 25.42 15.50
N ASP A 48 0.94 24.96 15.04
CA ASP A 48 -0.38 25.45 15.46
C ASP A 48 -0.89 24.62 16.67
N PRO A 49 -0.97 25.21 17.88
CA PRO A 49 -1.35 24.48 19.10
C PRO A 49 -2.76 23.88 19.03
N LYS A 50 -3.70 24.53 18.34
CA LYS A 50 -5.09 24.03 18.25
C LYS A 50 -5.16 22.81 17.34
N ARG A 51 -4.50 22.87 16.19
CA ARG A 51 -4.45 21.74 15.25
C ARG A 51 -3.69 20.56 15.83
N LYS A 52 -2.56 20.83 16.49
CA LYS A 52 -1.79 19.80 17.20
C LYS A 52 -2.63 19.11 18.28
N ALA A 53 -3.32 19.86 19.13
CA ALA A 53 -4.17 19.29 20.17
C ALA A 53 -5.31 18.43 19.60
N SER A 54 -5.90 18.83 18.48
CA SER A 54 -6.90 18.02 17.76
C SER A 54 -6.30 16.70 17.27
N LEU A 55 -5.14 16.76 16.61
CA LEU A 55 -4.45 15.58 16.10
C LEU A 55 -4.08 14.60 17.23
N ASP A 56 -3.57 15.10 18.35
CA ASP A 56 -3.21 14.28 19.50
C ASP A 56 -4.46 13.60 20.11
N LYS A 57 -5.62 14.26 20.07
CA LYS A 57 -6.89 13.66 20.50
C LYS A 57 -7.32 12.54 19.57
N ASP A 58 -7.24 12.76 18.26
CA ASP A 58 -7.61 11.76 17.25
C ASP A 58 -6.70 10.53 17.32
N VAL A 59 -5.39 10.73 17.50
CA VAL A 59 -4.40 9.66 17.69
C VAL A 59 -4.74 8.81 18.91
N ARG A 60 -5.03 9.43 20.07
CA ARG A 60 -5.43 8.71 21.27
C ARG A 60 -6.71 7.91 21.05
N LEU A 61 -7.70 8.49 20.37
CA LEU A 61 -8.95 7.80 20.06
C LEU A 61 -8.70 6.58 19.19
N ILE A 62 -7.88 6.69 18.14
CA ILE A 62 -7.53 5.56 17.26
C ILE A 62 -6.90 4.41 18.06
N VAL A 63 -5.90 4.71 18.89
CA VAL A 63 -5.22 3.70 19.73
C VAL A 63 -6.20 3.04 20.71
N GLN A 64 -7.08 3.82 21.34
CA GLN A 64 -8.10 3.32 22.26
C GLN A 64 -9.12 2.42 21.54
N THR A 65 -9.65 2.87 20.40
CA THR A 65 -10.61 2.09 19.60
C THR A 65 -9.99 0.81 19.05
N ALA A 66 -8.70 0.82 18.73
CA ALA A 66 -7.96 -0.38 18.34
C ALA A 66 -7.64 -1.33 19.52
N GLY A 67 -7.94 -0.94 20.76
CA GLY A 67 -7.68 -1.74 21.96
C GLY A 67 -6.25 -1.67 22.49
N GLY A 68 -5.45 -0.70 22.05
CA GLY A 68 -4.07 -0.48 22.50
C GLY A 68 -3.02 -0.57 21.40
N CYS A 69 -1.75 -0.38 21.78
CA CYS A 69 -0.62 -0.29 20.85
C CYS A 69 -0.20 -1.63 20.22
N ASP A 70 -0.38 -2.74 20.94
CA ASP A 70 0.12 -4.06 20.53
C ASP A 70 -0.95 -4.96 19.91
N THR A 71 -2.10 -4.39 19.52
CA THR A 71 -3.21 -5.17 18.98
C THR A 71 -3.09 -5.41 17.48
N ASP A 72 -3.64 -6.53 17.01
CA ASP A 72 -3.77 -6.80 15.58
C ASP A 72 -4.63 -5.74 14.87
N ALA A 73 -5.60 -5.15 15.56
CA ALA A 73 -6.43 -4.08 15.03
C ALA A 73 -5.62 -2.82 14.72
N LEU A 74 -4.68 -2.42 15.58
CA LEU A 74 -3.84 -1.25 15.32
C LEU A 74 -2.84 -1.53 14.18
N ARG A 75 -2.34 -2.76 14.07
CA ARG A 75 -1.48 -3.19 12.94
C ARG A 75 -2.23 -3.24 11.61
N GLU A 76 -3.50 -3.60 11.61
CA GLU A 76 -4.36 -3.51 10.42
C GLU A 76 -4.63 -2.04 10.04
N TRP A 77 -4.88 -1.18 11.03
CA TRP A 77 -5.04 0.27 10.83
C TRP A 77 -3.78 0.88 10.21
N GLN A 78 -2.62 0.47 10.71
CA GLN A 78 -1.32 0.83 10.16
C GLN A 78 -1.19 0.45 8.68
N ALA A 79 -1.48 -0.82 8.36
CA ALA A 79 -1.37 -1.33 7.00
C ALA A 79 -2.29 -0.59 6.02
N ASP A 80 -3.52 -0.25 6.45
CA ASP A 80 -4.42 0.57 5.63
C ASP A 80 -3.93 2.02 5.48
N GLY A 81 -3.39 2.62 6.55
CA GLY A 81 -2.79 3.95 6.53
C GLY A 81 -1.64 4.05 5.52
N TRP A 82 -0.72 3.08 5.54
CA TRP A 82 0.37 2.98 4.55
C TRP A 82 -0.14 2.86 3.13
N ARG A 83 -1.09 1.95 2.89
CA ARG A 83 -1.70 1.76 1.57
C ARG A 83 -2.25 3.08 1.00
N VAL A 84 -2.95 3.87 1.82
CA VAL A 84 -3.50 5.17 1.40
C VAL A 84 -2.40 6.17 1.06
N ILE A 85 -1.34 6.25 1.87
CA ILE A 85 -0.21 7.15 1.62
C ILE A 85 0.50 6.76 0.33
N ASP A 86 0.82 5.49 0.16
CA ASP A 86 1.57 4.98 -0.98
C ASP A 86 0.77 5.15 -2.28
N THR A 87 -0.54 4.87 -2.26
CA THR A 87 -1.44 5.08 -3.41
C THR A 87 -1.50 6.55 -3.81
N ASN A 88 -1.67 7.46 -2.84
CA ASN A 88 -1.72 8.90 -3.13
C ASN A 88 -0.38 9.43 -3.66
N THR A 89 0.73 8.96 -3.09
CA THR A 89 2.08 9.32 -3.56
C THR A 89 2.27 8.89 -5.01
N GLN A 90 1.80 7.70 -5.39
CA GLN A 90 1.86 7.23 -6.77
C GLN A 90 0.97 8.06 -7.72
N LEU A 91 -0.25 8.40 -7.30
CA LEU A 91 -1.13 9.26 -8.10
C LEU A 91 -0.48 10.62 -8.39
N LEU A 92 0.23 11.18 -7.41
CA LEU A 92 0.82 12.51 -7.52
C LEU A 92 2.02 12.60 -8.47
N ALA A 93 2.84 11.57 -8.62
CA ALA A 93 3.99 11.62 -9.54
C ALA A 93 3.67 11.16 -10.98
N ALA A 94 2.42 10.84 -11.30
CA ALA A 94 1.99 10.61 -12.68
C ALA A 94 1.80 11.97 -13.41
N HIS A 95 2.86 12.45 -14.07
CA HIS A 95 2.82 13.69 -14.85
C HIS A 95 2.02 13.56 -16.16
N GLY A 96 1.09 14.49 -16.41
CA GLY A 96 0.74 14.90 -17.78
C GLY A 96 -0.09 13.95 -18.66
N GLY A 97 -1.14 13.32 -18.15
CA GLY A 97 -2.22 12.84 -19.03
C GLY A 97 -1.85 11.76 -20.05
N SER A 98 -0.76 11.00 -19.83
CA SER A 98 -0.58 9.68 -20.46
C SER A 98 -1.58 8.69 -19.83
N ILE A 99 -2.84 8.91 -20.17
CA ILE A 99 -4.01 8.12 -19.80
C ILE A 99 -4.04 6.93 -20.76
N VAL A 100 -3.55 5.78 -20.30
CA VAL A 100 -4.08 4.51 -20.83
C VAL A 100 -5.39 4.27 -20.07
N VAL A 101 -6.50 4.59 -20.74
CA VAL A 101 -7.86 4.66 -20.18
C VAL A 101 -8.43 3.30 -19.74
N ASN A 102 -7.66 2.20 -19.82
CA ASN A 102 -8.14 0.85 -19.56
C ASN A 102 -7.43 0.10 -18.41
N TRP A 103 -6.54 0.72 -17.61
CA TRP A 103 -6.06 0.14 -16.33
C TRP A 103 -5.28 1.19 -15.51
N PRO A 104 -5.25 1.14 -14.15
CA PRO A 104 -4.73 2.23 -13.33
C PRO A 104 -3.21 2.40 -13.46
N THR A 105 -2.78 3.64 -13.68
CA THR A 105 -1.41 4.12 -13.93
C THR A 105 -0.37 3.61 -12.91
N PRO A 106 0.59 2.75 -13.30
CA PRO A 106 1.69 2.26 -12.44
C PRO A 106 3.05 2.93 -12.73
N ALA A 107 3.07 4.20 -13.14
CA ALA A 107 4.31 4.89 -13.50
C ALA A 107 5.34 5.06 -12.34
N LEU A 108 5.07 4.56 -11.12
CA LEU A 108 5.96 4.67 -9.95
C LEU A 108 5.95 3.40 -9.10
N LEU A 109 5.94 2.26 -9.75
CA LEU A 109 6.00 0.97 -9.08
C LEU A 109 7.42 0.66 -8.57
N GLU A 110 8.09 1.63 -7.92
CA GLU A 110 9.20 1.31 -7.05
C GLU A 110 8.65 0.97 -5.64
N PRO A 111 8.90 -0.26 -5.16
CA PRO A 111 9.99 -1.10 -5.65
C PRO A 111 9.58 -2.31 -6.52
N ILE A 112 8.30 -2.51 -6.87
CA ILE A 112 7.82 -3.66 -7.67
C ILE A 112 6.98 -3.26 -8.88
N HIS A 113 7.48 -3.48 -10.10
CA HIS A 113 6.72 -3.37 -11.36
C HIS A 113 5.74 -4.54 -11.48
N VAL A 114 4.48 -4.26 -11.80
CA VAL A 114 3.41 -5.25 -12.00
C VAL A 114 2.89 -5.13 -13.42
N SER A 115 2.74 -6.24 -14.12
CA SER A 115 2.19 -6.32 -15.47
C SER A 115 1.20 -7.47 -15.57
N VAL A 116 0.14 -7.28 -16.36
CA VAL A 116 -0.81 -8.35 -16.70
C VAL A 116 -0.40 -8.89 -18.06
N GLU A 117 0.01 -10.15 -18.12
CA GLU A 117 0.55 -10.72 -19.36
C GLU A 117 -0.55 -11.29 -20.25
N ARG A 118 -1.42 -12.15 -19.69
CA ARG A 118 -2.49 -12.82 -20.45
C ARG A 118 -3.59 -13.39 -19.57
N ARG A 119 -4.74 -13.67 -20.17
CA ARG A 119 -5.77 -14.57 -19.61
C ARG A 119 -5.62 -15.97 -20.22
N GLY A 120 -5.94 -17.02 -19.45
CA GLY A 120 -5.88 -18.40 -19.95
C GLY A 120 -6.71 -19.37 -19.13
N HIS A 121 -6.59 -20.65 -19.45
CA HIS A 121 -7.20 -21.76 -18.71
C HIS A 121 -6.11 -22.72 -18.20
N ASP A 122 -6.22 -23.17 -16.95
CA ASP A 122 -5.31 -24.17 -16.39
C ASP A 122 -5.67 -25.60 -16.83
N ALA A 123 -4.91 -26.59 -16.35
CA ALA A 123 -5.13 -27.99 -16.69
C ALA A 123 -6.49 -28.54 -16.22
N GLN A 124 -7.15 -27.85 -15.29
CA GLN A 124 -8.48 -28.17 -14.78
C GLN A 124 -9.59 -27.34 -15.47
N GLY A 125 -9.24 -26.56 -16.49
CA GLY A 125 -10.17 -25.70 -17.22
C GLY A 125 -10.62 -24.45 -16.44
N ARG A 126 -9.92 -24.07 -15.37
CA ARG A 126 -10.22 -22.86 -14.61
C ARG A 126 -9.57 -21.65 -15.26
N GLU A 127 -10.31 -20.55 -15.33
CA GLU A 127 -9.79 -19.29 -15.84
C GLU A 127 -8.74 -18.70 -14.89
N TYR A 128 -7.66 -18.17 -15.47
CA TYR A 128 -6.65 -17.44 -14.74
C TYR A 128 -6.22 -16.16 -15.45
N LEU A 129 -5.73 -15.20 -14.66
CA LEU A 129 -4.98 -14.04 -15.11
C LEU A 129 -3.50 -14.25 -14.76
N MET A 130 -2.61 -14.13 -15.76
CA MET A 130 -1.17 -14.18 -15.54
C MET A 130 -0.67 -12.78 -15.19
N LEU A 131 -0.04 -12.67 -14.02
CA LEU A 131 0.67 -11.49 -13.57
C LEU A 131 2.18 -11.71 -13.66
N SER A 132 2.90 -10.64 -13.98
CA SER A 132 4.36 -10.53 -13.90
C SER A 132 4.71 -9.47 -12.87
N LEU A 133 5.53 -9.81 -11.89
CA LEU A 133 6.02 -8.89 -10.88
C LEU A 133 7.53 -8.83 -11.00
N ARG A 134 8.11 -7.65 -11.15
CA ARG A 134 9.56 -7.45 -11.25
C ARG A 134 10.02 -6.49 -10.17
N ASN A 135 11.11 -6.82 -9.49
CA ASN A 135 11.77 -5.94 -8.54
C ASN A 135 12.94 -5.20 -9.21
N PRO A 136 12.75 -3.97 -9.74
CA PRO A 136 13.85 -3.17 -10.26
C PRO A 136 14.74 -2.54 -9.18
N SER A 137 14.38 -2.63 -7.90
CA SER A 137 15.14 -1.99 -6.82
C SER A 137 16.42 -2.74 -6.47
N LYS A 138 17.27 -2.10 -5.65
CA LYS A 138 18.53 -2.67 -5.17
C LYS A 138 18.36 -3.63 -3.97
N ASP A 139 17.18 -3.61 -3.35
CA ASP A 139 16.90 -4.37 -2.13
C ASP A 139 15.96 -5.54 -2.42
N ALA A 140 15.95 -6.54 -1.54
CA ALA A 140 14.96 -7.61 -1.60
C ALA A 140 13.63 -7.15 -0.99
N ILE A 141 12.50 -7.47 -1.63
CA ILE A 141 11.16 -7.07 -1.18
C ILE A 141 10.26 -8.27 -0.93
N GLY A 142 9.41 -8.15 0.09
CA GLY A 142 8.30 -9.06 0.32
C GLY A 142 7.03 -8.55 -0.36
N VAL A 143 6.37 -9.41 -1.14
CA VAL A 143 5.13 -9.09 -1.87
C VAL A 143 4.01 -10.04 -1.46
N ALA A 144 2.82 -9.47 -1.25
CA ALA A 144 1.57 -10.19 -1.10
C ALA A 144 0.45 -9.38 -1.76
N LEU A 145 -0.60 -10.05 -2.22
CA LEU A 145 -1.77 -9.38 -2.76
C LEU A 145 -2.78 -9.10 -1.65
N SER A 146 -3.31 -7.88 -1.58
CA SER A 146 -4.35 -7.53 -0.63
C SER A 146 -5.67 -8.19 -1.00
N GLY A 147 -6.11 -9.22 -0.26
CA GLY A 147 -7.42 -9.81 -0.51
C GLY A 147 -8.54 -8.80 -0.28
N LYS A 148 -8.42 -7.92 0.72
CA LYS A 148 -9.42 -6.86 0.95
C LYS A 148 -9.65 -6.00 -0.30
N ALA A 149 -8.60 -5.69 -1.06
CA ALA A 149 -8.71 -4.98 -2.33
C ALA A 149 -9.26 -5.86 -3.47
N LEU A 150 -8.89 -7.14 -3.51
CA LEU A 150 -9.38 -8.08 -4.52
C LEU A 150 -10.90 -8.35 -4.39
N HIS A 151 -11.41 -8.46 -3.16
CA HIS A 151 -12.84 -8.67 -2.89
C HIS A 151 -13.69 -7.41 -3.12
N ALA A 152 -13.08 -6.23 -3.19
CA ALA A 152 -13.79 -4.98 -3.49
C ALA A 152 -14.10 -4.81 -5.00
N GLY A 153 -13.69 -5.75 -5.87
CA GLY A 153 -13.87 -5.72 -7.32
C GLY A 153 -14.51 -7.00 -7.91
N LEU A 154 -14.44 -7.14 -9.25
CA LEU A 154 -15.12 -8.16 -10.09
C LEU A 154 -14.61 -9.62 -9.94
N CYS A 155 -13.63 -9.89 -9.08
CA CYS A 155 -13.07 -11.23 -8.87
C CYS A 155 -13.39 -11.70 -7.44
N PRO A 156 -14.51 -12.41 -7.20
CA PRO A 156 -14.70 -13.10 -5.93
C PRO A 156 -13.63 -14.18 -5.77
N ASP A 157 -12.97 -14.18 -4.61
CA ASP A 157 -12.07 -15.23 -4.11
C ASP A 157 -10.95 -15.71 -5.06
N PRO A 158 -10.07 -14.80 -5.54
CA PRO A 158 -8.90 -15.22 -6.31
C PRO A 158 -7.96 -16.06 -5.45
N THR A 159 -7.31 -17.03 -6.09
CA THR A 159 -6.26 -17.85 -5.49
C THR A 159 -5.00 -17.81 -6.35
N SER A 160 -3.84 -17.85 -5.70
CA SER A 160 -2.54 -17.99 -6.37
C SER A 160 -1.67 -18.94 -5.56
N MET A 161 -0.86 -19.74 -6.26
CA MET A 161 0.14 -20.59 -5.60
C MET A 161 1.45 -19.84 -5.40
N GLU A 162 1.73 -18.87 -6.26
CA GLU A 162 2.99 -18.13 -6.32
C GLU A 162 2.95 -16.88 -5.43
N LEU A 163 1.80 -16.19 -5.37
CA LEU A 163 1.61 -14.99 -4.57
C LEU A 163 0.70 -15.26 -3.37
N PRO A 164 1.19 -15.04 -2.14
CA PRO A 164 0.33 -15.00 -0.97
C PRO A 164 -0.76 -13.94 -1.12
N ILE A 165 -1.99 -14.32 -0.80
CA ILE A 165 -3.15 -13.42 -0.75
C ILE A 165 -3.52 -13.23 0.71
N THR A 166 -3.45 -11.98 1.18
CA THR A 166 -3.99 -11.63 2.51
C THR A 166 -5.50 -11.82 2.42
N GLN A 167 -6.18 -12.27 3.48
CA GLN A 167 -7.64 -12.50 3.42
C GLN A 167 -8.39 -11.15 3.39
N GLN A 168 -9.33 -10.90 4.30
CA GLN A 168 -10.00 -9.59 4.42
C GLN A 168 -9.13 -8.52 5.12
N SER A 169 -7.81 -8.59 4.96
CA SER A 169 -6.83 -7.78 5.68
C SER A 169 -5.84 -7.13 4.71
N ASN A 170 -5.34 -5.94 5.04
CA ASN A 170 -4.22 -5.31 4.35
C ASN A 170 -2.86 -5.77 4.90
N ARG A 171 -2.83 -6.48 6.03
CA ARG A 171 -1.62 -7.02 6.64
C ARG A 171 -1.23 -8.35 6.02
N ALA A 172 0.01 -8.42 5.52
CA ALA A 172 0.59 -9.65 5.02
C ALA A 172 1.13 -10.51 6.18
N ALA A 173 0.53 -11.69 6.39
CA ALA A 173 1.09 -12.73 7.27
C ALA A 173 2.18 -13.56 6.58
N LYS A 174 2.14 -13.64 5.25
CA LYS A 174 3.11 -14.31 4.40
C LYS A 174 3.39 -13.42 3.19
N VAL A 175 4.63 -13.45 2.71
CA VAL A 175 5.07 -12.70 1.54
C VAL A 175 5.92 -13.60 0.65
N ALA A 176 5.77 -13.46 -0.67
CA ALA A 176 6.74 -13.94 -1.63
C ALA A 176 7.94 -12.99 -1.61
N ARG A 177 9.16 -13.51 -1.52
CA ARG A 177 10.38 -12.69 -1.53
C ARG A 177 10.87 -12.58 -2.97
N LEU A 178 11.08 -11.35 -3.44
CA LEU A 178 11.70 -11.05 -4.72
C LEU A 178 13.03 -10.34 -4.46
N ALA A 179 14.14 -10.95 -4.87
CA ALA A 179 15.47 -10.34 -4.82
C ALA A 179 15.60 -9.17 -5.82
N SER A 180 16.65 -8.37 -5.66
CA SER A 180 16.98 -7.28 -6.58
C SER A 180 17.11 -7.81 -8.02
N GLY A 181 16.38 -7.21 -8.95
CA GLY A 181 16.37 -7.59 -10.37
C GLY A 181 15.51 -8.80 -10.71
N GLU A 182 14.95 -9.50 -9.72
CA GLU A 182 14.16 -10.72 -9.91
C GLU A 182 12.76 -10.42 -10.47
N SER A 183 12.22 -11.38 -11.23
CA SER A 183 10.84 -11.39 -11.67
C SER A 183 10.13 -12.66 -11.20
N LEU A 184 8.88 -12.50 -10.75
CA LEU A 184 7.95 -13.56 -10.39
C LEU A 184 6.75 -13.53 -11.34
N GLN A 185 6.43 -14.67 -11.95
CA GLN A 185 5.15 -14.86 -12.63
C GLN A 185 4.16 -15.55 -11.69
N ALA A 186 2.93 -15.07 -11.66
CA ALA A 186 1.90 -15.59 -10.78
C ALA A 186 0.57 -15.75 -11.50
N LYS A 187 -0.09 -16.89 -11.28
CA LYS A 187 -1.44 -17.12 -11.79
C LYS A 187 -2.45 -16.73 -10.73
N LEU A 188 -3.34 -15.80 -11.07
CA LEU A 188 -4.54 -15.53 -10.29
C LEU A 188 -5.71 -16.30 -10.87
N ILE A 189 -6.10 -17.35 -10.17
CA ILE A 189 -7.20 -18.24 -10.56
C ILE A 189 -8.46 -17.76 -9.84
N GLN A 190 -9.52 -17.53 -10.60
CA GLN A 190 -10.83 -17.22 -10.05
C GLN A 190 -11.50 -18.51 -9.58
N ARG A 191 -11.89 -18.61 -8.30
CA ARG A 191 -12.79 -19.68 -7.88
C ARG A 191 -14.19 -19.35 -8.37
N ARG A 192 -14.79 -20.22 -9.17
CA ARG A 192 -16.24 -20.17 -9.39
C ARG A 192 -16.92 -20.55 -8.08
N LEU A 193 -17.81 -19.68 -7.60
CA LEU A 193 -18.82 -20.07 -6.63
C LEU A 193 -19.71 -21.11 -7.33
N LEU A 194 -19.75 -22.32 -6.77
CA LEU A 194 -20.69 -23.38 -7.17
C LEU A 194 -22.08 -23.05 -6.62
#